data_AF-A0A9X2WJ10-F1
#
_entry.id   AF-A0A9X2WJ10-F1
#
_cell.length_a   1.000
_cell.length_b   1.000
_cell.length_c   1.000
_cell.angle_alpha   90.00
_cell.angle_beta   90.00
_cell.angle_gamma   90.00
#
_symmetry.space_group_name_H-M   'P 1'
#
loop_
_entity.id
_entity.type
_entity.pdbx_description
1 polymer ?
#
loop_
_entity_poly.entity_id
_entity_poly.type
_entity_poly.pdbx_seq_one_letter_code
_entity_poly.pdbx_strand_id
1 'polypeptide(L)'
;MNYWLMKSEPDEFSIDDLQLSKDQKTAWQGIRNYQARNFLRDQVKQNDLVFFYHSSCKVPAIVGLVEVSQAATVDMSAFDINSTYFDKKSDIANPKWIQVELHFMEKFNRPISLKQLKADPRLTSMVLVAKGARLSVQPVSTEEFEHIMFLSR
;
A
#
# COMPACT_ATOMS: atom_id res chain seq x y z
N MET A 1 13.54 8.72 -5.70
CA MET A 1 12.21 8.62 -5.09
C MET A 1 11.40 7.74 -6.02
N ASN A 2 10.85 6.65 -5.50
CA ASN A 2 10.00 5.73 -6.23
C ASN A 2 8.53 5.96 -5.84
N TYR A 3 7.63 5.48 -6.69
CA TYR A 3 6.19 5.55 -6.45
C TYR A 3 5.62 4.15 -6.33
N TRP A 4 4.67 4.02 -5.40
CA TRP A 4 4.06 2.75 -5.07
C TRP A 4 2.55 2.87 -4.97
N LEU A 5 1.88 1.72 -4.98
CA LEU A 5 0.49 1.58 -4.59
C LEU A 5 0.39 0.47 -3.56
N MET A 6 -0.29 0.75 -2.45
CA MET A 6 -0.54 -0.22 -1.39
C MET A 6 -2.04 -0.35 -1.13
N LYS A 7 -2.50 -1.60 -1.06
CA LYS A 7 -3.91 -1.93 -0.91
C LYS A 7 -4.26 -2.17 0.56
N SER A 8 -5.38 -1.61 0.99
CA SER A 8 -6.01 -1.90 2.27
C SER A 8 -7.52 -2.04 2.09
N GLU A 9 -8.14 -2.92 2.87
CA GLU A 9 -9.60 -3.01 2.93
C GLU A 9 -10.11 -1.92 3.87
N PRO A 10 -11.00 -1.01 3.43
CA PRO A 10 -11.41 0.14 4.25
C PRO A 10 -12.19 -0.26 5.51
N ASP A 11 -12.78 -1.45 5.53
CA ASP A 11 -13.46 -1.98 6.72
C ASP A 11 -12.46 -2.51 7.78
N GLU A 12 -11.21 -2.81 7.38
CA GLU A 12 -10.13 -3.17 8.30
C GLU A 12 -9.27 -1.95 8.68
N PHE A 13 -8.82 -1.17 7.70
CA PHE A 13 -8.01 0.02 7.91
C PHE A 13 -8.12 0.98 6.71
N SER A 14 -8.86 2.07 6.88
CA SER A 14 -9.07 3.09 5.86
C SER A 14 -8.01 4.19 5.90
N ILE A 15 -8.07 5.11 4.93
CA ILE A 15 -7.20 6.29 4.94
C ILE A 15 -7.64 7.29 6.03
N ASP A 16 -8.92 7.28 6.38
CA ASP A 16 -9.46 8.10 7.48
C ASP A 16 -8.95 7.59 8.83
N ASP A 17 -8.85 6.26 9.00
CA ASP A 17 -8.24 5.66 10.20
C ASP A 17 -6.77 6.03 10.33
N LEU A 18 -6.03 6.05 9.22
CA LEU A 18 -4.65 6.54 9.19
C LEU A 18 -4.56 8.03 9.53
N GLN A 19 -5.46 8.85 8.98
CA GLN A 19 -5.47 10.28 9.26
C GLN A 19 -5.72 10.58 10.75
N LEU A 20 -6.53 9.75 11.41
CA LEU A 20 -6.88 9.85 12.83
C LEU A 20 -5.92 9.10 13.76
N SER A 21 -4.97 8.34 13.20
CA SER A 21 -4.02 7.58 14.01
C SER A 21 -3.04 8.51 14.74
N LYS A 22 -2.38 7.97 15.77
CA LYS A 22 -1.35 8.71 16.49
C LYS A 22 -0.25 9.14 15.52
N ASP A 23 0.09 10.44 15.56
CA ASP A 23 1.08 11.07 14.68
C ASP A 23 0.77 10.88 13.18
N GLN A 24 -0.47 10.52 12.83
CA GLN A 24 -0.95 10.16 11.49
C GLN A 24 -0.11 9.08 10.80
N LYS A 25 0.44 8.17 11.61
CA LYS A 25 1.33 7.09 11.19
C LYS A 25 0.75 5.72 11.47
N THR A 26 1.18 4.74 10.68
CA THR A 26 0.85 3.33 10.93
C THR A 26 1.97 2.41 10.46
N ALA A 27 2.13 1.29 11.16
CA ALA A 27 2.92 0.17 10.67
C ALA A 27 2.12 -0.58 9.60
N TRP A 28 2.66 -0.64 8.38
CA TRP A 28 2.06 -1.34 7.25
C TRP A 28 2.36 -2.84 7.28
N GLN A 29 1.76 -3.49 8.27
CA GLN A 29 1.95 -4.90 8.61
C GLN A 29 1.09 -5.85 7.75
N GLY A 30 1.21 -7.16 8.00
CA GLY A 30 0.29 -8.15 7.43
C GLY A 30 0.59 -8.57 5.99
N ILE A 31 1.70 -8.11 5.40
CA ILE A 31 2.14 -8.56 4.08
C ILE A 31 2.61 -10.02 4.16
N ARG A 32 1.85 -10.92 3.53
CA ARG A 32 2.13 -12.38 3.46
C ARG A 32 2.36 -12.89 2.03
N ASN A 33 2.58 -11.99 1.09
CA ASN A 33 2.98 -12.31 -0.28
C ASN A 33 4.49 -12.07 -0.44
N TYR A 34 5.22 -13.09 -0.90
CA TYR A 34 6.68 -13.01 -1.04
C TYR A 34 7.17 -11.92 -2.00
N GLN A 35 6.46 -11.68 -3.10
CA GLN A 35 6.83 -10.62 -4.05
C GLN A 35 6.58 -9.23 -3.45
N ALA A 36 5.42 -9.03 -2.82
CA ALA A 36 5.09 -7.76 -2.14
C ALA A 36 6.10 -7.46 -1.03
N ARG A 37 6.45 -8.48 -0.24
CA ARG A 37 7.50 -8.41 0.77
C ARG A 37 8.84 -8.03 0.15
N ASN A 38 9.25 -8.66 -0.94
CA ASN A 38 10.53 -8.35 -1.58
C ASN A 38 10.57 -6.90 -2.07
N PHE A 39 9.44 -6.36 -2.58
CA PHE A 39 9.36 -4.94 -2.92
C PHE A 39 9.59 -4.05 -1.69
N LEU A 40 8.90 -4.32 -0.59
CA LEU A 40 9.11 -3.58 0.66
C LEU A 40 10.58 -3.65 1.13
N ARG A 41 11.23 -4.81 1.00
CA ARG A 41 12.57 -5.09 1.55
C ARG A 41 13.67 -4.46 0.72
N ASP A 42 13.57 -4.63 -0.59
CA ASP A 42 14.68 -4.41 -1.51
C ASP A 42 14.58 -3.05 -2.22
N GLN A 43 13.37 -2.48 -2.32
CA GLN A 43 13.11 -1.36 -3.22
C GLN A 43 12.41 -0.17 -2.58
N VAL A 44 11.48 -0.39 -1.65
CA VAL A 44 10.79 0.71 -0.93
C VAL A 44 11.78 1.38 0.02
N LYS A 45 11.87 2.70 -0.09
CA LYS A 45 12.76 3.53 0.73
C LYS A 45 11.97 4.58 1.49
N GLN A 46 12.58 5.10 2.56
CA GLN A 46 12.06 6.26 3.26
C GLN A 46 11.88 7.43 2.28
N ASN A 47 10.79 8.19 2.46
CA ASN A 47 10.33 9.28 1.60
C ASN A 47 9.81 8.86 0.22
N ASP A 48 9.73 7.56 -0.10
CA ASP A 48 8.95 7.13 -1.27
C ASP A 48 7.46 7.42 -1.06
N LEU A 49 6.77 7.76 -2.14
CA LEU A 49 5.35 8.10 -2.10
C LEU A 49 4.50 6.90 -2.51
N VAL A 50 3.34 6.78 -1.87
CA VAL A 50 2.48 5.61 -1.99
C VAL A 50 1.03 6.04 -2.17
N PHE A 51 0.39 5.59 -3.23
CA PHE A 51 -1.06 5.66 -3.35
C PHE A 51 -1.71 4.69 -2.37
N PHE A 52 -2.57 5.21 -1.51
CA PHE A 52 -3.42 4.42 -0.63
C PHE A 52 -4.64 3.96 -1.42
N TYR A 53 -4.76 2.65 -1.63
CA TYR A 53 -5.83 2.05 -2.42
C TYR A 53 -6.80 1.27 -1.55
N HIS A 54 -8.07 1.63 -1.60
CA HIS A 54 -9.14 0.85 -0.98
C HIS A 54 -9.51 -0.35 -1.87
N SER A 55 -9.26 -1.55 -1.39
CA SER A 55 -9.61 -2.82 -2.02
C SER A 55 -10.82 -3.49 -1.35
N SER A 56 -11.34 -4.55 -2.00
CA SER A 56 -12.39 -5.43 -1.45
C SER A 56 -13.67 -4.74 -0.96
N CYS A 57 -13.93 -3.51 -1.39
CA CYS A 57 -15.10 -2.73 -1.01
C CYS A 57 -16.04 -2.47 -2.20
N LYS A 58 -17.17 -1.82 -1.93
CA LYS A 58 -18.20 -1.52 -2.95
C LYS A 58 -17.66 -0.70 -4.13
N VAL A 59 -16.76 0.25 -3.86
CA VAL A 59 -16.14 1.11 -4.88
C VAL A 59 -14.63 1.16 -4.64
N PRO A 60 -13.87 0.18 -5.17
CA PRO A 60 -12.42 0.18 -5.03
C PRO A 60 -11.80 1.36 -5.76
N ALA A 61 -10.88 2.06 -5.10
CA ALA A 61 -10.34 3.31 -5.61
C ALA A 61 -8.97 3.65 -4.99
N ILE A 62 -8.19 4.46 -5.70
CA ILE A 62 -7.12 5.24 -5.08
C ILE A 62 -7.79 6.40 -4.34
N VAL A 63 -7.57 6.49 -3.03
CA VAL A 63 -8.28 7.43 -2.15
C VAL A 63 -7.40 8.52 -1.57
N GLY A 64 -6.08 8.40 -1.71
CA GLY A 64 -5.15 9.41 -1.24
C GLY A 64 -3.70 9.01 -1.42
N LEU A 65 -2.84 9.81 -0.79
CA LEU A 65 -1.39 9.74 -0.84
C LEU A 65 -0.84 9.62 0.58
N VAL A 66 0.16 8.78 0.73
CA VAL A 66 0.94 8.62 1.96
C VAL A 66 2.42 8.56 1.59
N GLU A 67 3.30 8.77 2.55
CA GLU A 67 4.74 8.63 2.38
C GLU A 67 5.28 7.51 3.28
N VAL A 68 6.40 6.90 2.89
CA VAL A 68 7.11 5.94 3.73
C VAL A 68 7.94 6.71 4.75
N SER A 69 7.49 6.78 6.00
CA SER A 69 8.22 7.45 7.09
C SER A 69 9.35 6.60 7.66
N GLN A 70 9.25 5.27 7.57
CA GLN A 70 10.31 4.34 7.93
C GLN A 70 10.36 3.18 6.93
N ALA A 71 11.56 2.90 6.41
CA ALA A 71 11.79 1.78 5.51
C ALA A 71 11.65 0.41 6.20
N ALA A 72 11.96 -0.67 5.48
CA ALA A 72 11.72 -2.04 5.91
C ALA A 72 12.20 -2.36 7.34
N THR A 73 11.26 -2.82 8.16
CA THR A 73 11.48 -3.38 9.49
C THR A 73 10.81 -4.73 9.62
N VAL A 74 11.12 -5.48 10.67
CA VAL A 74 10.47 -6.76 10.95
C VAL A 74 8.99 -6.56 11.25
N ASP A 75 8.13 -7.35 10.61
CA ASP A 75 6.71 -7.39 10.95
C ASP A 75 6.50 -8.25 12.21
N MET A 76 6.39 -7.58 13.37
CA MET A 76 6.23 -8.24 14.66
C MET A 76 4.89 -8.98 14.79
N SER A 77 3.88 -8.61 14.00
CA SER A 77 2.57 -9.29 13.98
C SER A 77 2.66 -10.75 13.50
N ALA A 78 3.78 -11.13 12.86
CA ALA A 78 4.03 -12.51 12.47
C ALA A 78 4.33 -13.45 13.66
N PHE A 79 4.70 -12.91 14.83
CA PHE A 79 5.11 -13.68 16.01
C PHE A 79 4.06 -13.69 17.12
N ASP A 80 3.06 -12.81 17.05
CA ASP A 80 1.97 -12.76 18.03
C ASP A 80 0.89 -13.79 17.67
N ILE A 81 0.64 -14.76 18.54
CA ILE A 81 -0.35 -15.83 18.33
C ILE A 81 -1.80 -15.32 18.22
N ASN A 82 -2.08 -14.12 18.74
CA ASN A 82 -3.41 -13.51 18.68
C ASN A 82 -3.58 -12.63 17.43
N SER A 83 -2.50 -12.36 16.70
CA SER A 83 -2.54 -11.61 15.45
C SER A 83 -3.18 -12.43 14.34
N THR A 84 -4.04 -11.81 13.54
CA THR A 84 -4.58 -12.39 12.31
C THR A 84 -3.49 -12.74 11.29
N TYR A 85 -2.31 -12.13 11.43
CA TYR A 85 -1.16 -12.33 10.55
C TYR A 85 -0.08 -13.23 11.15
N PHE A 86 -0.38 -13.94 12.25
CA PHE A 86 0.54 -14.90 12.86
C PHE A 86 1.05 -15.92 11.84
N ASP A 87 2.36 -16.15 11.82
CA ASP A 87 2.98 -17.21 11.03
C ASP A 87 3.84 -18.07 11.94
N LYS A 88 3.31 -19.24 12.33
CA LYS A 88 4.00 -20.25 13.15
C LYS A 88 5.37 -20.66 12.59
N LYS A 89 5.60 -20.49 11.28
CA LYS A 89 6.87 -20.85 10.63
C LYS A 89 7.86 -19.68 10.56
N SER A 90 7.49 -18.47 10.97
CA SER A 90 8.40 -17.33 11.06
C SER A 90 9.20 -17.42 12.35
N ASP A 91 10.52 -17.25 12.27
CA ASP A 91 11.43 -17.26 13.40
C ASP A 91 11.91 -15.83 13.67
N ILE A 92 11.94 -15.40 14.93
CA ILE A 92 12.41 -14.06 15.31
C ILE A 92 13.90 -13.86 15.00
N ALA A 93 14.70 -14.94 15.01
CA ALA A 93 16.11 -14.91 14.64
C ALA A 93 16.31 -14.81 13.11
N ASN A 94 15.30 -15.19 12.32
CA ASN A 94 15.31 -15.10 10.85
C ASN A 94 13.91 -14.74 10.32
N PRO A 95 13.48 -13.48 10.54
CA PRO A 95 12.11 -13.05 10.28
C PRO A 95 11.77 -13.13 8.80
N LYS A 96 10.65 -13.79 8.49
CA LYS A 96 10.20 -13.94 7.10
C LYS A 96 9.52 -12.71 6.55
N TRP A 97 8.85 -11.97 7.42
CA TRP A 97 7.92 -10.91 7.05
C TRP A 97 8.44 -9.57 7.53
N ILE A 98 8.21 -8.58 6.68
CA ILE A 98 8.65 -7.23 6.91
C ILE A 98 7.48 -6.28 6.66
N GLN A 99 7.59 -5.12 7.26
CA GLN A 99 6.65 -4.01 7.14
C GLN A 99 7.44 -2.72 6.90
N VAL A 100 6.72 -1.66 6.57
CA VAL A 100 7.22 -0.28 6.55
C VAL A 100 6.34 0.56 7.45
N GLU A 101 6.76 1.77 7.82
CA GLU A 101 5.86 2.76 8.43
C GLU A 101 5.38 3.73 7.35
N LEU A 102 4.07 3.99 7.33
CA LEU A 102 3.47 4.98 6.45
C LEU A 102 3.00 6.18 7.27
N HIS A 103 3.15 7.36 6.70
CA HIS A 103 2.67 8.62 7.24
C HIS A 103 1.67 9.24 6.27
N PHE A 104 0.52 9.67 6.80
CA PHE A 104 -0.52 10.34 6.04
C PHE A 104 0.02 11.61 5.37
N MET A 105 -0.32 11.81 4.09
CA MET A 105 0.00 13.06 3.38
C MET A 105 -1.28 13.79 2.99
N GLU A 106 -2.13 13.14 2.21
CA GLU A 106 -3.34 13.77 1.68
C GLU A 106 -4.42 12.72 1.42
N LYS A 107 -5.67 13.07 1.73
CA LYS A 107 -6.85 12.37 1.21
C LYS A 107 -7.34 13.10 -0.02
N PHE A 108 -7.54 12.37 -1.12
CA PHE A 108 -7.95 12.99 -2.38
C PHE A 108 -9.40 13.45 -2.34
N ASN A 109 -9.63 14.69 -2.77
CA ASN A 109 -10.98 15.23 -2.97
C ASN A 109 -11.76 14.42 -4.00
N ARG A 110 -11.04 13.86 -4.98
CA ARG A 110 -11.60 13.01 -6.02
C ARG A 110 -10.92 11.64 -6.01
N PRO A 111 -11.48 10.64 -5.28
CA PRO A 111 -11.02 9.27 -5.37
C PRO A 111 -11.11 8.73 -6.81
N ILE A 112 -10.10 7.99 -7.25
CA ILE A 112 -10.01 7.45 -8.61
C ILE A 112 -10.39 5.99 -8.59
N SER A 113 -11.61 5.68 -9.02
CA SER A 113 -12.13 4.32 -8.98
C SER A 113 -11.37 3.38 -9.92
N LEU A 114 -11.32 2.09 -9.57
CA LEU A 114 -10.75 1.05 -10.44
C LEU A 114 -11.40 1.04 -11.84
N LYS A 115 -12.67 1.39 -11.94
CA LYS A 115 -13.38 1.52 -13.21
C LYS A 115 -12.78 2.65 -14.06
N GLN A 116 -12.49 3.81 -13.46
CA GLN A 116 -11.82 4.91 -14.16
C GLN A 116 -10.39 4.53 -14.55
N LEU A 117 -9.63 3.93 -13.63
CA LEU A 117 -8.24 3.49 -13.89
C LEU A 117 -8.18 2.54 -15.09
N LYS A 118 -9.10 1.57 -15.18
CA LYS A 118 -9.18 0.62 -16.29
C LYS A 118 -9.63 1.23 -17.61
N ALA A 119 -10.41 2.31 -17.57
CA ALA A 119 -10.92 2.98 -18.76
C ALA A 119 -9.92 3.99 -19.33
N ASP A 120 -8.89 4.37 -18.56
CA ASP A 120 -7.91 5.37 -18.95
C ASP A 120 -6.77 4.74 -19.79
N PRO A 121 -6.60 5.14 -21.07
CA PRO A 121 -5.54 4.60 -21.92
C PRO A 121 -4.12 4.86 -21.41
N ARG A 122 -3.91 5.90 -20.56
CA ARG A 122 -2.59 6.21 -20.00
C ARG A 122 -2.19 5.28 -18.87
N LEU A 123 -3.15 4.54 -18.31
CA LEU A 123 -2.96 3.69 -17.14
C LEU A 123 -3.04 2.19 -17.47
N THR A 124 -3.12 1.82 -18.75
CA THR A 124 -3.25 0.41 -19.17
C THR A 124 -2.08 -0.47 -18.78
N SER A 125 -0.90 0.13 -18.56
CA SER A 125 0.32 -0.55 -18.14
C SER A 125 0.43 -0.73 -16.63
N MET A 126 -0.44 -0.10 -15.84
CA MET A 126 -0.38 -0.19 -14.38
C MET A 126 -0.55 -1.64 -13.94
N VAL A 127 0.28 -2.04 -12.98
CA VAL A 127 0.17 -3.36 -12.34
C VAL A 127 -1.23 -3.58 -11.77
N LEU A 128 -1.88 -2.53 -11.28
CA LEU A 128 -3.22 -2.60 -10.69
C LEU A 128 -4.30 -3.07 -11.68
N VAL A 129 -4.23 -2.63 -12.93
CA VAL A 129 -5.28 -2.90 -13.93
C VAL A 129 -5.02 -4.16 -14.73
N ALA A 130 -3.82 -4.72 -14.64
CA ALA A 130 -3.45 -5.96 -15.30
C ALA A 130 -4.40 -7.12 -14.90
N LYS A 131 -4.73 -7.97 -15.89
CA LYS A 131 -5.64 -9.10 -15.68
C LYS A 131 -5.05 -10.06 -14.64
N GLY A 132 -5.79 -10.28 -13.55
CA GLY A 132 -5.38 -11.20 -12.48
C GLY A 132 -4.39 -10.62 -11.47
N ALA A 133 -4.16 -9.30 -11.45
CA ALA A 133 -3.27 -8.66 -10.49
C ALA A 133 -3.73 -8.84 -9.03
N ARG A 134 -3.06 -9.73 -8.30
CA ARG A 134 -3.32 -10.01 -6.88
C ARG A 134 -2.33 -9.37 -5.92
N LEU A 135 -1.36 -8.63 -6.44
CA LEU A 135 -0.30 -8.05 -5.63
C LEU A 135 -0.83 -6.85 -4.83
N SER A 136 -0.53 -6.80 -3.53
CA SER A 136 -0.97 -5.75 -2.60
C SER A 136 -0.02 -4.55 -2.51
N VAL A 137 1.26 -4.74 -2.84
CA VAL A 137 2.27 -3.69 -2.94
C VAL A 137 2.76 -3.68 -4.37
N GLN A 138 2.59 -2.57 -5.08
CA GLN A 138 2.83 -2.50 -6.52
C GLN A 138 3.72 -1.31 -6.87
N PRO A 139 4.70 -1.47 -7.78
CA PRO A 139 5.41 -0.32 -8.32
C PRO A 139 4.46 0.51 -9.19
N VAL A 140 4.69 1.82 -9.21
CA VAL A 140 3.99 2.80 -10.06
C VAL A 140 5.05 3.59 -10.82
N SER A 141 4.88 3.75 -12.13
CA SER A 141 5.80 4.56 -12.93
C SER A 141 5.63 6.05 -12.62
N THR A 142 6.62 6.87 -12.96
CA THR A 142 6.52 8.33 -12.80
C THR A 142 5.34 8.89 -13.60
N GLU A 143 5.15 8.43 -14.84
CA GLU A 143 4.08 8.87 -15.72
C GLU A 143 2.69 8.48 -15.18
N GLU A 144 2.57 7.27 -14.64
CA GLU A 144 1.34 6.81 -13.97
C GLU A 144 1.03 7.65 -12.73
N PHE A 145 2.07 7.93 -11.92
CA PHE A 145 1.94 8.73 -10.71
C PHE A 145 1.48 10.15 -11.00
N GLU A 146 2.17 10.84 -11.90
CA GLU A 146 1.84 12.22 -12.28
C GLU A 146 0.43 12.32 -12.85
N HIS A 147 0.02 11.36 -13.68
CA HIS A 147 -1.31 11.34 -14.26
C HIS A 147 -2.40 11.10 -13.20
N ILE A 148 -2.18 10.17 -12.25
CA ILE A 148 -3.13 9.97 -11.13
C ILE A 148 -3.21 11.22 -10.26
N MET A 149 -2.08 11.86 -9.96
CA MET A 149 -2.05 13.12 -9.20
C MET A 149 -2.77 14.27 -9.92
N PHE A 150 -2.79 14.27 -11.25
CA PHE A 150 -3.59 15.22 -12.03
C PHE A 150 -5.09 14.92 -11.90
N LEU A 151 -5.47 13.64 -11.95
CA LEU A 151 -6.87 13.21 -11.84
C LEU A 151 -7.46 13.38 -10.44
N SER A 152 -6.63 13.33 -9.40
CA SER A 152 -7.05 13.33 -7.99
C SER A 152 -7.40 14.70 -7.41
N ARG A 153 -7.05 15.76 -8.14
CA ARG A 153 -7.42 17.15 -7.84
C ARG A 153 -8.89 17.42 -8.17
#